data_AF-A0A2A2QYC3-F1
#
_entry.id   AF-A0A2A2QYC3-F1
#
_cell.length_a   1.000
_cell.length_b   1.000
_cell.length_c   1.000
_cell.angle_alpha   90.00
_cell.angle_beta   90.00
_cell.angle_gamma   90.00
#
_symmetry.space_group_name_H-M   'P 1'
#
loop_
_entity.id
_entity.type
_entity.pdbx_description
1 polymer ?
#
loop_
_entity_poly.entity_id
_entity_poly.type
_entity_poly.pdbx_seq_one_letter_code
_entity_poly.pdbx_strand_id
1 'polypeptide(L)'
;MKMRLAPLGLLLATLVSLHAAPANRTARLEFSPSADQVEIEIDAVSDGGKASAAHWAGTDPTQHMVVELPATTGWRQATITFHGKKSGRVMFTLMGPYARVSPNEKDLHQIFVAYDDIKVDGSPIKNGDFEATDENGVPSGWRLFDVPSSLPPITEKNRGGVLTSGASEGQKAVRVWHNSRLSQPLQIEAGKPVTITLSYRLLD
;
A
#
# COMPACT_ATOMS: atom_id res chain seq x y z
N MET A 1 -41.91 40.22 -52.99
CA MET A 1 -40.77 40.37 -52.05
C MET A 1 -40.78 39.14 -51.13
N LYS A 2 -39.87 38.18 -51.33
CA LYS A 2 -39.86 36.90 -50.59
C LYS A 2 -38.94 37.03 -49.37
N MET A 3 -39.50 37.01 -48.17
CA MET A 3 -38.75 37.05 -46.90
C MET A 3 -38.44 35.60 -46.48
N ARG A 4 -37.15 35.25 -46.42
CA ARG A 4 -36.66 33.98 -45.87
C ARG A 4 -36.31 34.20 -44.39
N LEU A 5 -37.01 33.54 -43.46
CA LEU A 5 -36.55 33.39 -42.08
C LEU A 5 -35.65 32.15 -41.99
N ALA A 6 -34.44 32.33 -41.49
CA ALA A 6 -33.50 31.25 -41.18
C ALA A 6 -33.87 30.58 -39.84
N PRO A 7 -33.68 29.26 -39.67
CA PRO A 7 -33.88 28.63 -38.38
C PRO A 7 -32.66 28.86 -37.48
N LEU A 8 -32.97 29.27 -36.24
CA LEU A 8 -32.06 29.44 -35.12
C LEU A 8 -31.56 28.06 -34.68
N GLY A 9 -30.30 27.73 -34.98
CA GLY A 9 -29.64 26.52 -34.51
C GLY A 9 -29.18 26.69 -33.06
N LEU A 10 -29.85 26.01 -32.13
CA LEU A 10 -29.43 25.93 -30.72
C LEU A 10 -28.28 24.93 -30.61
N LEU A 11 -27.05 25.42 -30.37
CA LEU A 11 -25.90 24.57 -30.07
C LEU A 11 -26.04 24.01 -28.64
N LEU A 12 -26.27 22.71 -28.52
CA LEU A 12 -26.23 21.98 -27.25
C LEU A 12 -24.77 21.68 -26.92
N ALA A 13 -24.15 22.47 -26.03
CA ALA A 13 -22.82 22.18 -25.53
C ALA A 13 -22.89 20.99 -24.55
N THR A 14 -22.42 19.82 -24.97
CA THR A 14 -22.23 18.67 -24.07
C THR A 14 -21.05 18.98 -23.13
N LEU A 15 -21.36 19.25 -21.85
CA LEU A 15 -20.35 19.18 -20.81
C LEU A 15 -19.85 17.74 -20.73
N VAL A 16 -18.66 17.49 -21.27
CA VAL A 16 -17.91 16.28 -20.95
C VAL A 16 -17.38 16.48 -19.54
N SER A 17 -18.06 15.91 -18.55
CA SER A 17 -17.49 15.75 -17.21
C SER A 17 -16.22 14.91 -17.35
N LEU A 18 -15.07 15.55 -17.19
CA LEU A 18 -13.81 14.86 -16.91
C LEU A 18 -14.03 14.08 -15.61
N HIS A 19 -14.35 12.80 -15.73
CA HIS A 19 -14.32 11.90 -14.60
C HIS A 19 -12.85 11.78 -14.21
N ALA A 20 -12.49 12.27 -13.03
CA ALA A 20 -11.21 11.97 -12.43
C ALA A 20 -11.03 10.44 -12.46
N ALA A 21 -9.84 9.97 -12.85
CA ALA A 21 -9.54 8.55 -12.83
C ALA A 21 -9.92 8.00 -11.44
N PRO A 22 -10.62 6.85 -11.35
CA PRO A 22 -11.04 6.32 -10.07
C PRO A 22 -9.81 6.20 -9.16
N ALA A 23 -9.92 6.70 -7.93
CA ALA A 23 -8.85 6.57 -6.95
C ALA A 23 -8.42 5.11 -6.89
N ASN A 24 -7.11 4.85 -6.93
CA ASN A 24 -6.59 3.49 -6.91
C ASN A 24 -7.03 2.81 -5.60
N ARG A 25 -8.05 1.95 -5.66
CA ARG A 25 -8.69 1.33 -4.48
C ARG A 25 -7.97 0.06 -4.10
N THR A 26 -6.68 0.16 -3.83
CA THR A 26 -5.85 -0.97 -3.44
C THR A 26 -5.14 -0.69 -2.12
N ALA A 27 -4.88 -1.74 -1.37
CA ALA A 27 -3.83 -1.79 -0.38
C ALA A 27 -2.53 -2.23 -1.07
N ARG A 28 -1.38 -1.77 -0.61
CA ARG A 28 -0.08 -2.09 -1.19
C ARG A 28 0.90 -2.60 -0.13
N LEU A 29 1.51 -3.73 -0.44
CA LEU A 29 2.61 -4.31 0.32
C LEU A 29 3.86 -4.32 -0.55
N GLU A 30 5.02 -4.18 0.07
CA GLU A 30 6.30 -4.36 -0.61
C GLU A 30 7.18 -5.36 0.12
N PHE A 31 7.89 -6.15 -0.67
CA PHE A 31 8.90 -7.09 -0.26
C PHE A 31 10.19 -6.69 -0.96
N SER A 32 11.17 -6.22 -0.21
CA SER A 32 12.45 -5.79 -0.78
C SER A 32 13.60 -6.44 0.00
N PRO A 33 14.76 -6.66 -0.63
CA PRO A 33 15.91 -7.18 0.09
C PRO A 33 16.36 -6.16 1.12
N SER A 34 16.94 -6.66 2.21
CA SER A 34 17.83 -5.86 3.03
C SER A 34 19.25 -5.86 2.41
N ALA A 35 20.30 -5.73 3.24
CA ALA A 35 21.69 -5.86 2.78
C ALA A 35 22.00 -7.22 2.12
N ASP A 36 21.18 -8.25 2.39
CA ASP A 36 21.44 -9.62 1.93
C ASP A 36 21.14 -9.85 0.43
N GLN A 37 20.52 -8.90 -0.28
CA GLN A 37 20.24 -8.96 -1.73
C GLN A 37 19.50 -10.25 -2.15
N VAL A 38 18.43 -10.61 -1.42
CA VAL A 38 17.64 -11.81 -1.68
C VAL A 38 16.76 -11.60 -2.91
N GLU A 39 16.81 -12.52 -3.87
CA GLU A 39 15.83 -12.62 -4.95
C GLU A 39 14.53 -13.22 -4.40
N ILE A 40 13.41 -12.57 -4.67
CA ILE A 40 12.10 -12.85 -4.06
C ILE A 40 11.12 -13.25 -5.17
N GLU A 41 10.41 -14.35 -4.97
CA GLU A 41 9.31 -14.76 -5.85
C GLU A 41 8.02 -14.85 -5.03
N ILE A 42 6.95 -14.23 -5.54
CA ILE A 42 5.62 -14.33 -4.93
C ILE A 42 4.92 -15.55 -5.55
N ASP A 43 4.65 -16.55 -4.72
CA ASP A 43 4.04 -17.82 -5.13
C ASP A 43 2.53 -17.68 -5.30
N ALA A 44 1.90 -16.97 -4.35
CA ALA A 44 0.45 -16.82 -4.32
C ALA A 44 0.04 -15.51 -3.66
N VAL A 45 -1.09 -14.96 -4.11
CA VAL A 45 -1.80 -13.84 -3.50
C VAL A 45 -3.28 -14.18 -3.51
N SER A 46 -4.01 -13.83 -2.44
CA SER A 46 -5.47 -13.98 -2.40
C SER A 46 -6.18 -13.39 -3.61
N ASP A 47 -7.35 -13.97 -3.93
CA ASP A 47 -8.16 -13.67 -5.11
C ASP A 47 -8.32 -12.17 -5.39
N GLY A 48 -8.01 -11.79 -6.64
CA GLY A 48 -8.05 -10.41 -7.13
C GLY A 48 -6.80 -9.59 -6.80
N GLY A 49 -5.93 -10.08 -5.92
CA GLY A 49 -4.61 -9.51 -5.68
C GLY A 49 -3.67 -9.71 -6.86
N LYS A 50 -2.67 -8.82 -6.98
CA LYS A 50 -1.65 -8.86 -8.02
C LYS A 50 -0.28 -8.73 -7.40
N ALA A 51 0.66 -9.54 -7.88
CA ALA A 51 2.08 -9.40 -7.58
C ALA A 51 2.83 -8.97 -8.85
N SER A 52 3.79 -8.07 -8.69
CA SER A 52 4.65 -7.63 -9.79
C SER A 52 6.00 -7.19 -9.27
N ALA A 53 7.03 -7.34 -10.09
CA ALA A 53 8.31 -6.69 -9.84
C ALA A 53 8.16 -5.16 -9.85
N ALA A 54 8.90 -4.49 -8.99
CA ALA A 54 9.07 -3.04 -9.04
C ALA A 54 9.73 -2.64 -10.37
N HIS A 55 9.22 -1.59 -11.01
CA HIS A 55 9.66 -1.15 -12.34
C HIS A 55 10.15 0.31 -12.36
N TRP A 56 10.44 0.89 -11.19
CA TRP A 56 10.98 2.24 -11.11
C TRP A 56 12.52 2.24 -11.11
N ALA A 57 13.09 3.39 -11.50
CA ALA A 57 14.54 3.54 -11.66
C ALA A 57 15.31 3.21 -10.37
N GLY A 58 16.46 2.54 -10.53
CA GLY A 58 17.35 2.20 -9.43
C GLY A 58 16.94 0.98 -8.60
N THR A 59 15.94 0.21 -9.05
CA THR A 59 15.50 -1.02 -8.38
C THR A 59 15.85 -2.24 -9.21
N ASP A 60 16.33 -3.29 -8.55
CA ASP A 60 16.47 -4.61 -9.16
C ASP A 60 15.09 -5.30 -9.14
N PRO A 61 14.45 -5.53 -10.31
CA PRO A 61 13.13 -6.13 -10.39
C PRO A 61 13.08 -7.57 -9.88
N THR A 62 14.23 -8.25 -9.74
CA THR A 62 14.29 -9.61 -9.19
C THR A 62 14.26 -9.65 -7.67
N GLN A 63 14.47 -8.50 -7.02
CA GLN A 63 14.59 -8.41 -5.57
C GLN A 63 13.44 -7.63 -4.93
N HIS A 64 12.82 -6.69 -5.66
CA HIS A 64 11.74 -5.88 -5.12
C HIS A 64 10.39 -6.26 -5.73
N MET A 65 9.56 -6.89 -4.91
CA MET A 65 8.19 -7.28 -5.27
C MET A 65 7.17 -6.32 -4.64
N VAL A 66 6.16 -5.98 -5.44
CA VAL A 66 5.00 -5.20 -5.04
C VAL A 66 3.79 -6.12 -5.09
N VAL A 67 3.00 -6.11 -4.03
CA VAL A 67 1.69 -6.76 -4.00
C VAL A 67 0.62 -5.69 -3.83
N GLU A 68 -0.37 -5.71 -4.72
CA GLU A 68 -1.55 -4.85 -4.67
C GLU A 68 -2.80 -5.70 -4.41
N LEU A 69 -3.58 -5.32 -3.39
CA LEU A 69 -4.79 -6.02 -2.97
C LEU A 69 -6.00 -5.12 -3.18
N PRO A 70 -7.08 -5.56 -3.85
CA PRO A 70 -8.31 -4.79 -3.95
C PRO A 70 -8.87 -4.45 -2.57
N ALA A 71 -9.08 -3.17 -2.29
CA ALA A 71 -9.44 -2.71 -0.95
C ALA A 71 -10.78 -1.96 -0.94
N THR A 72 -11.49 -2.11 0.17
CA THR A 72 -12.74 -1.41 0.49
C THR A 72 -12.58 -0.71 1.84
N THR A 73 -13.58 0.07 2.23
CA THR A 73 -13.60 0.75 3.55
C THR A 73 -13.98 -0.19 4.71
N GLY A 74 -14.56 -1.35 4.39
CA GLY A 74 -14.70 -2.47 5.31
C GLY A 74 -13.43 -3.32 5.37
N TRP A 75 -13.18 -3.93 6.53
CA TRP A 75 -12.09 -4.88 6.75
C TRP A 75 -12.19 -6.09 5.82
N ARG A 76 -11.05 -6.46 5.25
CA ARG A 76 -10.86 -7.66 4.43
C ARG A 76 -9.63 -8.40 4.93
N GLN A 77 -9.58 -9.70 4.67
CA GLN A 77 -8.38 -10.50 4.90
C GLN A 77 -7.72 -10.87 3.57
N ALA A 78 -6.39 -10.98 3.58
CA ALA A 78 -5.62 -11.52 2.48
C ALA A 78 -4.52 -12.42 3.02
N THR A 79 -4.10 -13.35 2.16
CA THR A 79 -2.95 -14.21 2.33
C THR A 79 -2.00 -14.02 1.15
N ILE A 80 -0.71 -13.90 1.45
CA ILE A 80 0.38 -13.80 0.48
C ILE A 80 1.40 -14.88 0.84
N THR A 81 1.83 -15.67 -0.14
CA THR A 81 2.91 -16.64 0.03
C THR A 81 4.05 -16.28 -0.91
N PHE A 82 5.26 -16.29 -0.38
CA PHE A 82 6.48 -16.02 -1.15
C PHE A 82 7.62 -16.89 -0.66
N HIS A 83 8.68 -16.98 -1.45
CA HIS A 83 9.94 -17.57 -1.03
C HIS A 83 11.13 -16.77 -1.57
N GLY A 84 12.30 -16.98 -0.96
CA GLY A 84 13.56 -16.43 -1.45
C GLY A 84 14.45 -17.51 -2.05
N LYS A 85 15.21 -17.18 -3.10
CA LYS A 85 16.19 -18.13 -3.68
C LYS A 85 17.40 -18.40 -2.78
N LYS A 86 17.62 -17.54 -1.77
CA LYS A 86 18.62 -17.73 -0.72
C LYS A 86 18.07 -17.25 0.62
N SER A 87 18.67 -17.74 1.71
CA SER A 87 18.36 -17.28 3.06
C SER A 87 18.82 -15.84 3.26
N GLY A 88 18.09 -15.08 4.08
CA GLY A 88 18.43 -13.70 4.37
C GLY A 88 17.23 -12.95 4.95
N ARG A 89 17.36 -11.63 5.05
CA ARG A 89 16.26 -10.77 5.51
C ARG A 89 15.57 -10.08 4.34
N VAL A 90 14.25 -10.26 4.30
CA VAL A 90 13.34 -9.53 3.41
C VAL A 90 12.65 -8.46 4.24
N MET A 91 12.68 -7.21 3.78
CA MET A 91 11.91 -6.13 4.38
C MET A 91 10.45 -6.26 3.93
N PHE A 92 9.57 -6.51 4.88
CA PHE A 92 8.12 -6.48 4.67
C PHE A 92 7.59 -5.08 5.01
N THR A 93 6.99 -4.41 4.03
CA THR A 93 6.53 -3.02 4.16
C THR A 93 5.03 -2.91 3.91
N LEU A 94 4.35 -2.27 4.86
CA LEU A 94 2.95 -1.88 4.79
C LEU A 94 2.86 -0.45 4.25
N MET A 95 2.09 -0.24 3.17
CA MET A 95 1.91 1.09 2.60
C MET A 95 0.57 1.26 1.86
N GLY A 96 0.33 2.48 1.39
CA GLY A 96 -0.76 2.80 0.47
C GLY A 96 -0.30 2.79 -1.00
N PRO A 97 -1.26 2.81 -1.94
CA PRO A 97 -0.97 2.83 -3.36
C PRO A 97 -0.30 4.14 -3.76
N TYR A 98 0.53 4.08 -4.81
CA TYR A 98 1.04 5.29 -5.45
C TYR A 98 -0.05 5.90 -6.32
N ALA A 99 -0.51 7.10 -6.00
CA ALA A 99 -1.52 7.81 -6.77
C ALA A 99 -1.14 9.28 -6.87
N ARG A 100 -0.86 9.78 -8.08
CA ARG A 100 -0.59 11.20 -8.31
C ARG A 100 -1.88 12.01 -8.29
N VAL A 101 -1.80 13.27 -7.84
CA VAL A 101 -2.91 14.22 -7.90
C VAL A 101 -3.38 14.44 -9.34
N SER A 102 -2.42 14.62 -10.25
CA SER A 102 -2.62 14.65 -11.70
C SER A 102 -1.41 14.03 -12.41
N PRO A 103 -1.53 13.59 -13.68
CA PRO A 103 -0.44 12.91 -14.38
C PRO A 103 0.90 13.66 -14.40
N ASN A 104 0.84 14.99 -14.41
CA ASN A 104 1.99 15.89 -14.54
C ASN A 104 2.46 16.49 -13.21
N GLU A 105 1.77 16.21 -12.11
CA GLU A 105 2.16 16.67 -10.78
C GLU A 105 2.99 15.61 -10.04
N LYS A 106 3.88 16.08 -9.18
CA LYS A 106 4.65 15.22 -8.28
C LYS A 106 3.90 14.91 -6.98
N ASP A 107 2.90 15.72 -6.66
CA ASP A 107 2.07 15.52 -5.47
C ASP A 107 1.27 14.24 -5.58
N LEU A 108 1.17 13.54 -4.45
CA LEU A 108 0.42 12.30 -4.32
C LEU A 108 -0.88 12.52 -3.54
N HIS A 109 -1.93 11.84 -3.99
CA HIS A 109 -3.11 11.59 -3.17
C HIS A 109 -2.71 10.73 -1.98
N GLN A 110 -3.10 11.19 -0.79
CA GLN A 110 -2.89 10.46 0.46
C GLN A 110 -3.99 9.41 0.59
N ILE A 111 -3.76 8.24 -0.01
CA ILE A 111 -4.68 7.09 0.13
C ILE A 111 -4.21 6.29 1.33
N PHE A 112 -4.93 6.44 2.44
CA PHE A 112 -4.61 5.75 3.68
C PHE A 112 -5.18 4.33 3.68
N VAL A 113 -4.37 3.41 4.20
CA VAL A 113 -4.73 2.02 4.42
C VAL A 113 -4.52 1.72 5.89
N ALA A 114 -5.50 1.08 6.50
CA ALA A 114 -5.33 0.44 7.79
C ALA A 114 -4.93 -1.02 7.61
N TYR A 115 -3.99 -1.49 8.43
CA TYR A 115 -3.58 -2.89 8.53
C TYR A 115 -3.68 -3.36 9.98
N ASP A 116 -4.01 -4.63 10.15
CA ASP A 116 -4.19 -5.26 11.45
C ASP A 116 -4.09 -6.80 11.37
N ASP A 117 -4.01 -7.48 12.52
CA ASP A 117 -3.97 -8.94 12.66
C ASP A 117 -2.99 -9.63 11.70
N ILE A 118 -1.73 -9.19 11.72
CA ILE A 118 -0.68 -9.76 10.87
C ILE A 118 -0.12 -11.04 11.51
N LYS A 119 -0.29 -12.15 10.81
CA LYS A 119 0.24 -13.46 11.16
C LYS A 119 1.21 -13.92 10.07
N VAL A 120 2.35 -14.45 10.48
CA VAL A 120 3.38 -14.95 9.55
C VAL A 120 3.74 -16.39 9.93
N ASP A 121 3.59 -17.30 8.97
CA ASP A 121 4.15 -18.65 9.01
C ASP A 121 5.46 -18.71 8.21
N GLY A 122 6.44 -19.46 8.71
CA GLY A 122 7.77 -19.56 8.12
C GLY A 122 8.75 -18.43 8.49
N SER A 123 8.34 -17.43 9.26
CA SER A 123 9.23 -16.38 9.80
C SER A 123 8.63 -15.73 11.06
N PRO A 124 9.44 -15.36 12.07
CA PRO A 124 8.93 -14.63 13.22
C PRO A 124 8.48 -13.21 12.84
N ILE A 125 7.30 -12.82 13.30
CA ILE A 125 6.80 -11.44 13.26
C ILE A 125 6.57 -10.96 14.69
N LYS A 126 6.94 -9.70 14.98
CA LYS A 126 6.66 -9.06 16.27
C LYS A 126 5.44 -8.15 16.15
N ASN A 127 4.55 -8.22 17.13
CA ASN A 127 3.47 -7.24 17.34
C ASN A 127 2.65 -7.01 16.05
N GLY A 128 2.17 -8.11 15.46
CA GLY A 128 1.33 -8.06 14.26
C GLY A 128 -0.12 -7.62 14.52
N ASP A 129 -0.53 -7.67 15.79
CA ASP A 129 -1.77 -7.12 16.35
C ASP A 129 -1.65 -5.64 16.74
N PHE A 130 -0.44 -5.07 16.70
CA PHE A 130 -0.15 -3.66 16.94
C PHE A 130 -0.54 -3.10 18.32
N GLU A 131 -0.79 -3.96 19.29
CA GLU A 131 -1.26 -3.56 20.61
C GLU A 131 -0.16 -2.86 21.43
N ALA A 132 1.10 -3.26 21.21
CA ALA A 132 2.27 -2.67 21.88
C ALA A 132 2.86 -1.51 21.08
N THR A 133 3.19 -0.42 21.76
CA THR A 133 3.90 0.74 21.17
C THR A 133 5.16 1.05 21.97
N ASP A 134 6.18 1.56 21.28
CA ASP A 134 7.37 2.12 21.92
C ASP A 134 7.10 3.52 22.52
N GLU A 135 8.13 4.12 23.12
CA GLU A 135 8.06 5.45 23.73
C GLU A 135 7.70 6.58 22.77
N ASN A 136 7.86 6.36 21.45
CA ASN A 136 7.53 7.32 20.40
C ASN A 136 6.15 7.06 19.78
N GLY A 137 5.38 6.10 20.33
CA GLY A 137 4.06 5.73 19.82
C GLY A 137 4.10 4.92 18.52
N VAL A 138 5.26 4.39 18.13
CA VAL A 138 5.39 3.49 16.98
C VAL A 138 5.13 2.05 17.44
N PRO A 139 4.45 1.19 16.66
CA PRO A 139 4.27 -0.20 17.05
C PRO A 139 5.59 -0.89 17.33
N SER A 140 5.73 -1.52 18.50
CA SER A 140 6.99 -2.13 18.92
C SER A 140 7.46 -3.16 17.90
N GLY A 141 8.74 -3.10 17.51
CA GLY A 141 9.33 -3.99 16.50
C GLY A 141 9.11 -3.56 15.04
N TRP A 142 8.31 -2.52 14.80
CA TRP A 142 8.12 -1.92 13.48
C TRP A 142 8.91 -0.62 13.35
N ARG A 143 9.34 -0.30 12.12
CA ARG A 143 9.99 0.95 11.79
C ARG A 143 9.03 1.83 11.01
N LEU A 144 8.71 3.01 11.56
CA LEU A 144 8.07 4.08 10.80
C LEU A 144 9.11 4.73 9.88
N PHE A 145 8.78 4.83 8.60
CA PHE A 145 9.59 5.53 7.61
C PHE A 145 8.75 6.56 6.88
N ASP A 146 9.18 7.81 6.97
CA ASP A 146 8.66 8.92 6.20
C ASP A 146 9.61 9.26 5.06
N VAL A 147 9.06 9.43 3.85
CA VAL A 147 9.86 9.86 2.70
C VAL A 147 10.32 11.31 2.92
N PRO A 148 11.63 11.59 3.02
CA PRO A 148 12.12 12.92 3.39
C PRO A 148 11.72 14.02 2.40
N SER A 149 11.60 13.69 1.11
CA SER A 149 11.18 14.58 0.03
C SER A 149 9.73 14.33 -0.41
N SER A 150 8.88 13.89 0.53
CA SER A 150 7.47 13.64 0.27
C SER A 150 6.77 14.88 -0.31
N LEU A 151 5.96 14.64 -1.34
CA LEU A 151 5.04 15.61 -1.91
C LEU A 151 3.63 15.00 -1.86
N PRO A 152 2.72 15.51 -1.02
CA PRO A 152 2.89 16.65 -0.10
C PRO A 152 3.86 16.35 1.07
N PRO A 153 4.42 17.38 1.74
CA PRO A 153 5.26 17.21 2.92
C PRO A 153 4.58 16.40 4.03
N ILE A 154 5.37 15.65 4.80
CA ILE A 154 4.86 14.90 5.96
C ILE A 154 4.60 15.86 7.13
N THR A 155 3.42 15.72 7.71
CA THR A 155 2.87 16.41 8.87
C THR A 155 2.17 15.39 9.77
N GLU A 156 1.84 15.74 11.00
CA GLU A 156 1.08 14.84 11.89
C GLU A 156 -0.24 14.33 11.27
N LYS A 157 -0.91 15.16 10.44
CA LYS A 157 -2.17 14.78 9.80
C LYS A 157 -1.99 13.59 8.86
N ASN A 158 -0.88 13.55 8.12
CA ASN A 158 -0.64 12.52 7.11
C ASN A 158 0.45 11.52 7.47
N ARG A 159 1.09 11.65 8.63
CA ARG A 159 2.02 10.65 9.15
C ARG A 159 1.28 9.35 9.47
N GLY A 160 1.86 8.23 9.05
CA GLY A 160 1.45 6.89 9.45
C GLY A 160 1.67 6.68 10.95
N GLY A 161 0.99 5.69 11.53
CA GLY A 161 1.06 5.46 12.97
C GLY A 161 -0.07 4.58 13.46
N VAL A 162 -0.29 4.57 14.77
CA VAL A 162 -1.30 3.74 15.41
C VAL A 162 -2.68 4.41 15.37
N LEU A 163 -3.69 3.63 15.00
CA LEU A 163 -5.10 3.92 15.23
C LEU A 163 -5.50 3.27 16.55
N THR A 164 -6.26 3.98 17.39
CA THR A 164 -6.75 3.48 18.69
C THR A 164 -8.25 3.16 18.67
N SER A 165 -8.84 3.10 17.48
CA SER A 165 -10.26 2.77 17.30
C SER A 165 -10.50 2.17 15.92
N GLY A 166 -11.50 1.29 15.83
CA GLY A 166 -11.87 0.66 14.56
C GLY A 166 -10.81 -0.32 14.04
N ALA A 167 -10.09 -0.98 14.95
CA ALA A 167 -9.24 -2.12 14.67
C ALA A 167 -10.08 -3.32 14.15
N SER A 168 -9.43 -4.25 13.46
CA SER A 168 -10.03 -5.51 13.02
C SER A 168 -10.09 -6.51 14.19
N GLU A 169 -9.03 -6.52 14.98
CA GLU A 169 -8.88 -7.28 16.21
C GLU A 169 -8.34 -6.35 17.32
N GLY A 170 -8.63 -6.64 18.59
CA GLY A 170 -8.12 -5.83 19.69
C GLY A 170 -8.64 -4.38 19.69
N GLN A 171 -7.76 -3.45 20.05
CA GLN A 171 -8.04 -2.02 20.19
C GLN A 171 -7.25 -1.16 19.20
N LYS A 172 -6.13 -1.67 18.69
CA LYS A 172 -5.21 -0.91 17.85
C LYS A 172 -5.06 -1.53 16.47
N ALA A 173 -4.83 -0.66 15.50
CA ALA A 173 -4.40 -1.03 14.16
C ALA A 173 -3.35 0.01 13.72
N VAL A 174 -2.75 -0.16 12.55
CA VAL A 174 -1.87 0.87 11.99
C VAL A 174 -2.51 1.52 10.79
N ARG A 175 -2.30 2.83 10.61
CA ARG A 175 -2.55 3.55 9.37
C ARG A 175 -1.24 3.87 8.67
N VAL A 176 -1.22 3.72 7.35
CA VAL A 176 -0.07 4.07 6.50
C VAL A 176 -0.58 4.62 5.17
N TRP A 177 0.28 5.28 4.43
CA TRP A 177 0.05 5.63 3.02
C TRP A 177 1.38 5.56 2.27
N HIS A 178 1.39 5.89 0.98
CA HIS A 178 2.58 5.69 0.13
C HIS A 178 3.89 6.26 0.72
N ASN A 179 3.87 7.50 1.22
CA ASN A 179 5.08 8.17 1.71
C ASN A 179 5.30 8.09 3.24
N SER A 180 4.40 7.46 3.99
CA SER A 180 4.58 7.21 5.42
C SER A 180 4.15 5.78 5.74
N ARG A 181 5.15 4.92 5.90
CA ARG A 181 5.04 3.46 5.83
C ARG A 181 5.62 2.79 7.06
N LEU A 182 5.18 1.56 7.33
CA LEU A 182 5.72 0.73 8.41
C LEU A 182 6.41 -0.49 7.81
N SER A 183 7.57 -0.83 8.35
CA SER A 183 8.31 -2.01 7.88
C SER A 183 8.88 -2.83 9.03
N GLN A 184 8.97 -4.14 8.81
CA GLN A 184 9.67 -5.08 9.69
C GLN A 184 10.47 -6.09 8.84
N PRO A 185 11.72 -6.44 9.21
CA PRO A 185 12.44 -7.48 8.51
C PRO A 185 11.89 -8.86 8.88
N LEU A 186 11.69 -9.71 7.88
CA LEU A 186 11.41 -11.13 8.02
C LEU A 186 12.69 -11.91 7.72
N GLN A 187 13.11 -12.77 8.65
CA GLN A 187 14.21 -13.69 8.43
C GLN A 187 13.67 -14.93 7.71
N ILE A 188 14.18 -15.21 6.52
CA ILE A 188 13.71 -16.31 5.68
C ILE A 188 14.82 -17.31 5.39
N GLU A 189 14.41 -18.52 5.03
CA GLU A 189 15.28 -19.60 4.59
C GLU A 189 15.12 -19.85 3.08
N ALA A 190 16.21 -20.19 2.40
CA ALA A 190 16.22 -20.46 0.97
C ALA A 190 15.19 -21.52 0.58
N GLY A 191 14.35 -21.20 -0.41
CA GLY A 191 13.36 -22.10 -0.98
C GLY A 191 12.21 -22.51 -0.05
N LYS A 192 12.18 -22.03 1.20
CA LYS A 192 11.06 -22.29 2.11
C LYS A 192 9.99 -21.22 1.94
N PRO A 193 8.71 -21.61 1.85
CA PRO A 193 7.62 -20.64 1.74
C PRO A 193 7.46 -19.88 3.06
N VAL A 194 7.15 -18.60 2.93
CA VAL A 194 6.70 -17.71 4.01
C VAL A 194 5.31 -17.24 3.64
N THR A 195 4.35 -17.46 4.54
CA THR A 195 2.95 -17.11 4.32
C THR A 195 2.54 -16.03 5.30
N ILE A 196 2.05 -14.90 4.78
CA ILE A 196 1.55 -13.78 5.56
C ILE A 196 0.04 -13.74 5.41
N THR A 197 -0.68 -13.77 6.53
CA THR A 197 -2.11 -13.44 6.61
C THR A 197 -2.26 -12.11 7.32
N LEU A 198 -3.14 -11.25 6.82
CA LEU A 198 -3.38 -9.93 7.39
C LEU A 198 -4.80 -9.43 7.14
N SER A 199 -5.26 -8.53 8.00
CA SER A 199 -6.46 -7.72 7.81
C SER A 199 -6.10 -6.33 7.27
N TYR A 200 -6.90 -5.81 6.35
CA TYR A 200 -6.68 -4.49 5.75
C TYR A 200 -7.98 -3.80 5.31
N ARG A 201 -7.96 -2.46 5.26
CA ARG A 201 -9.02 -1.63 4.66
C ARG A 201 -8.52 -0.26 4.24
N LEU A 202 -9.24 0.39 3.33
CA LEU A 202 -9.09 1.82 3.06
C LEU A 202 -9.64 2.64 4.23
N LEU A 203 -8.99 3.76 4.51
CA LEU A 203 -9.55 4.82 5.37
C LEU A 203 -10.07 5.94 4.45
N ASP A 204 -11.29 6.40 4.72
CA ASP A 204 -11.91 7.54 4.04
C ASP A 204 -11.45 8.88 4.64
#